data_AF-A0A183HLL9-F1
#
_entry.id   AF-A0A183HLL9-F1
#
_cell.length_a   1.000
_cell.length_b   1.000
_cell.length_c   1.000
_cell.angle_alpha   90.00
_cell.angle_beta   90.00
_cell.angle_gamma   90.00
#
_symmetry.space_group_name_H-M   'P 1'
#
loop_
_entity.id
_entity.type
_entity.pdbx_description
1 polymer ?
#
loop_
_entity_poly.entity_id
_entity_poly.type
_entity_poly.pdbx_seq_one_letter_code
_entity_poly.pdbx_strand_id
1 'polypeptide(L)'
;MIPDGCVHLQLNGLVAIARKLGIDCVPAVVGWNHYRGGTHPILDGCVILKEHEDELREAWSKQYEKKEIAAKLKRTQRAIKNWRCLVKGLITLKKVRARFASRDRRLLHVDEKLENNEKTDKNATETTNGAGTLTWPPTDYSLPNINSKL
;
A
#
# COMPACT_ATOMS: atom_id res chain seq x y z
N MET A 1 -24.84 26.79 -5.20
CA MET A 1 -25.73 27.49 -6.14
C MET A 1 -25.28 27.15 -7.54
N ILE A 2 -26.19 26.88 -8.47
CA ILE A 2 -25.87 26.51 -9.85
C ILE A 2 -26.48 27.59 -10.75
N PRO A 3 -25.70 28.22 -11.64
CA PRO A 3 -26.24 29.21 -12.56
C PRO A 3 -27.20 28.55 -13.56
N ASP A 4 -28.13 29.33 -14.09
CA ASP A 4 -29.08 28.85 -15.09
C ASP A 4 -28.35 28.33 -16.33
N GLY A 5 -28.87 27.23 -16.90
CA GLY A 5 -28.24 26.58 -18.04
C GLY A 5 -27.02 25.70 -17.72
N CYS A 6 -26.57 25.65 -16.46
CA CYS A 6 -25.49 24.77 -16.02
C CYS A 6 -25.99 23.57 -15.21
N VAL A 7 -25.16 22.53 -15.13
CA VAL A 7 -25.37 21.32 -14.33
C VAL A 7 -24.12 21.06 -13.49
N HIS A 8 -24.34 20.64 -12.24
CA HIS A 8 -23.30 20.18 -11.35
C HIS A 8 -23.17 18.66 -11.44
N LEU A 9 -22.00 18.19 -11.88
CA LEU A 9 -21.68 16.77 -11.96
C LEU A 9 -20.72 16.37 -10.84
N GLN A 10 -21.17 15.50 -9.94
CA GLN A 10 -20.40 14.97 -8.82
C GLN A 10 -19.62 13.70 -9.20
N LEU A 11 -18.72 13.82 -10.19
CA LEU A 11 -17.81 12.74 -10.57
C LEU A 11 -16.35 13.15 -10.39
N ASN A 12 -15.54 12.18 -9.97
CA ASN A 12 -14.14 12.41 -9.67
C ASN A 12 -13.31 12.64 -10.94
N GLY A 13 -12.50 13.69 -10.94
CA GLY A 13 -11.51 13.94 -11.99
C GLY A 13 -12.06 14.50 -13.31
N LEU A 14 -13.30 14.98 -13.34
CA LEU A 14 -13.94 15.55 -14.53
C LEU A 14 -13.13 16.70 -15.17
N VAL A 15 -12.53 17.58 -14.36
CA VAL A 15 -11.74 18.73 -14.85
C VAL A 15 -10.58 18.29 -15.75
N ALA A 16 -9.98 17.12 -15.48
CA ALA A 16 -8.90 16.60 -16.33
C ALA A 16 -9.42 16.00 -17.63
N ILE A 17 -10.67 15.55 -17.67
CA ILE A 17 -11.30 14.96 -18.86
C ILE A 17 -11.85 16.06 -19.74
N ALA A 18 -12.55 17.04 -19.16
CA ALA A 18 -13.08 18.22 -19.85
C ALA A 18 -11.97 18.99 -20.58
N ARG A 19 -10.81 19.21 -19.92
CA ARG A 19 -9.64 19.83 -20.55
C ARG A 19 -9.09 19.08 -21.77
N LYS A 20 -9.26 17.76 -21.84
CA LYS A 20 -8.84 16.98 -23.01
C LYS A 20 -9.82 17.08 -24.16
N LEU A 21 -11.10 17.29 -23.86
CA LEU A 21 -12.17 17.46 -24.83
C LEU A 21 -12.31 18.92 -25.29
N GLY A 22 -11.73 19.87 -24.57
CA GLY A 22 -11.87 21.30 -24.86
C GLY A 22 -13.20 21.88 -24.36
N ILE A 23 -13.84 21.23 -23.39
CA ILE A 23 -15.10 21.70 -22.79
C ILE A 23 -14.78 22.60 -21.60
N ASP A 24 -15.47 23.74 -21.52
CA ASP A 24 -15.38 24.65 -20.39
C ASP A 24 -15.98 24.00 -19.13
N CYS A 25 -15.15 23.80 -18.11
CA CYS A 25 -15.50 23.14 -16.86
C CYS A 25 -14.83 23.86 -15.69
N VAL A 26 -15.64 24.24 -14.70
CA VAL A 26 -15.19 24.91 -13.48
C VAL A 26 -15.37 23.96 -12.27
N PRO A 27 -14.31 23.68 -11.49
CA PRO A 27 -14.44 22.86 -10.29
C PRO A 27 -15.39 23.51 -9.28
N ALA A 28 -16.31 22.73 -8.72
CA ALA A 28 -17.30 23.27 -7.78
C ALA A 28 -16.76 23.20 -6.34
N VAL A 29 -16.72 24.35 -5.66
CA VAL A 29 -16.47 24.42 -4.21
C VAL A 29 -17.81 24.28 -3.51
N VAL A 30 -18.04 23.14 -2.85
CA VAL A 30 -19.32 22.84 -2.18
C VAL A 30 -19.29 23.23 -0.70
N GLY A 31 -18.10 23.32 -0.12
CA GLY A 31 -17.96 23.74 1.27
C GLY A 31 -16.52 23.97 1.68
N TRP A 32 -16.31 24.08 2.99
CA TRP A 32 -15.01 24.30 3.60
C TRP A 32 -14.77 23.29 4.70
N ASN A 33 -13.62 22.65 4.70
CA ASN A 33 -13.16 21.72 5.71
C ASN A 33 -12.16 22.41 6.64
N HIS A 34 -12.44 22.41 7.93
CA HIS A 34 -11.59 22.99 8.96
C HIS A 34 -10.85 21.86 9.67
N TYR A 35 -9.63 21.55 9.23
CA TYR A 35 -8.82 20.52 9.87
C TYR A 35 -7.39 21.05 10.08
N ARG A 36 -6.74 20.60 11.17
CA ARG A 36 -5.36 20.98 11.52
C ARG A 36 -5.11 22.49 11.58
N GLY A 37 -6.07 23.27 12.09
CA GLY A 37 -5.93 24.71 12.27
C GLY A 37 -5.96 25.54 10.98
N GLY A 38 -6.35 24.94 9.85
CA GLY A 38 -6.54 25.64 8.58
C GLY A 38 -7.92 25.38 7.98
N THR A 39 -8.31 26.25 7.03
CA THR A 39 -9.56 26.12 6.26
C THR A 39 -9.23 25.74 4.82
N HIS A 40 -9.71 24.58 4.39
CA HIS A 40 -9.46 24.03 3.06
C HIS A 40 -10.78 23.92 2.28
N PRO A 41 -10.84 24.33 1.00
CA PRO A 41 -12.05 24.19 0.20
C PRO A 41 -12.31 22.71 -0.11
N ILE A 42 -13.57 22.30 0.02
CA ILE A 42 -14.05 20.99 -0.42
C ILE A 42 -14.46 21.12 -1.88
N LEU A 43 -13.61 20.60 -2.76
CA LEU A 43 -13.88 20.48 -4.18
C LEU A 43 -14.67 19.21 -4.43
N ASP A 44 -15.90 19.36 -4.91
CA ASP A 44 -16.75 18.23 -5.24
C ASP A 44 -17.35 18.42 -6.63
N GLY A 45 -16.90 17.60 -7.58
CA GLY A 45 -17.38 17.64 -8.94
C GLY A 45 -16.96 18.87 -9.76
N CYS A 46 -17.69 19.10 -10.85
CA CYS A 46 -17.52 20.24 -11.75
C CYS A 46 -18.88 20.79 -12.19
N VAL A 47 -18.95 22.10 -12.46
CA VAL A 47 -20.08 22.76 -13.12
C VAL A 47 -19.76 22.93 -14.60
N ILE A 48 -20.66 22.47 -15.46
CA ILE A 48 -20.56 22.53 -16.93
C ILE A 48 -21.91 23.00 -17.50
N LEU A 49 -21.92 23.45 -18.76
CA LEU A 49 -23.17 23.68 -19.50
C LEU A 49 -23.96 22.38 -19.68
N LYS A 50 -25.29 22.48 -19.68
CA LYS A 50 -26.22 21.36 -19.91
C LYS A 50 -25.93 20.58 -21.19
N GLU A 51 -25.53 21.28 -22.25
CA GLU A 51 -25.33 20.70 -23.58
C GLU A 51 -24.20 19.65 -23.62
N HIS A 52 -23.16 19.83 -22.80
CA HIS A 52 -21.97 18.98 -22.80
C HIS A 52 -22.00 17.88 -21.71
N GLU A 53 -23.11 17.74 -20.99
CA GLU A 53 -23.23 16.78 -19.89
C GLU A 53 -23.02 15.34 -20.36
N ASP A 54 -23.73 14.95 -21.42
CA ASP A 54 -23.73 13.58 -21.93
C ASP A 54 -22.38 13.19 -22.52
N GLU A 55 -21.79 14.07 -23.33
CA GLU A 55 -20.46 13.88 -23.93
C GLU A 55 -19.39 13.67 -22.85
N LEU A 56 -19.41 14.52 -21.81
CA LEU A 56 -18.44 14.42 -20.74
C LEU A 56 -18.64 13.16 -19.90
N ARG A 57 -19.90 12.77 -19.66
CA ARG A 57 -20.21 11.55 -18.89
C ARG A 57 -19.79 10.29 -19.63
N GLU A 58 -20.01 10.22 -20.94
CA GLU A 58 -19.54 9.11 -21.77
C GLU A 58 -18.01 9.03 -21.80
N ALA A 59 -17.34 10.17 -22.00
CA ALA A 59 -15.88 10.23 -21.97
C ALA A 59 -15.31 9.85 -20.60
N TRP A 60 -15.97 10.25 -19.51
CA TRP A 60 -15.60 9.86 -18.16
C TRP A 60 -15.68 8.35 -17.96
N SER A 61 -16.79 7.72 -18.37
CA SER A 61 -16.96 6.26 -18.27
C SER A 61 -15.87 5.51 -19.04
N LYS A 62 -15.62 5.89 -20.29
CA LYS A 62 -14.53 5.30 -21.11
C LYS A 62 -13.16 5.46 -20.47
N GLN A 63 -12.86 6.62 -19.89
CA GLN A 63 -11.58 6.86 -19.23
C GLN A 63 -11.46 6.05 -17.92
N TYR A 64 -12.56 5.90 -17.19
CA TYR A 64 -12.60 5.13 -15.94
C TYR A 64 -12.37 3.63 -16.21
N GLU A 65 -13.05 3.05 -17.19
CA GLU A 65 -12.84 1.66 -17.62
C GLU A 65 -11.37 1.39 -18.00
N LYS A 66 -10.78 2.27 -18.82
CA LYS A 66 -9.34 2.18 -19.18
C LYS A 66 -8.43 2.19 -17.96
N LYS A 67 -8.74 3.04 -16.97
CA LYS A 67 -7.98 3.15 -15.73
C LYS A 67 -8.10 1.88 -14.89
N GLU A 68 -9.28 1.28 -14.81
CA GLU A 68 -9.50 0.03 -14.09
C GLU A 68 -8.73 -1.13 -14.72
N ILE A 69 -8.81 -1.28 -16.04
CA ILE A 69 -8.07 -2.31 -16.78
C ILE A 69 -6.56 -2.13 -16.56
N ALA A 70 -6.04 -0.91 -16.69
CA ALA A 70 -4.64 -0.61 -16.43
C ALA A 70 -4.23 -0.90 -14.97
N ALA A 71 -5.10 -0.63 -14.00
CA ALA A 71 -4.85 -0.94 -12.59
C ALA A 71 -4.80 -2.46 -12.35
N LYS A 72 -5.69 -3.24 -12.97
CA LYS A 72 -5.67 -4.71 -12.92
C LYS A 72 -4.37 -5.25 -13.52
N LEU A 73 -3.97 -4.77 -14.69
CA LEU A 73 -2.71 -5.16 -15.33
C LEU A 73 -1.47 -4.80 -14.49
N LYS A 74 -1.44 -3.61 -13.88
CA LYS A 74 -0.33 -3.21 -12.99
C LYS A 74 -0.25 -4.12 -11.76
N ARG A 75 -1.38 -4.54 -11.20
CA ARG A 75 -1.42 -5.49 -10.07
C ARG A 75 -0.85 -6.85 -10.48
N THR A 76 -1.28 -7.41 -11.61
CA THR A 76 -0.79 -8.72 -12.09
C THR A 76 0.70 -8.65 -12.44
N GLN A 77 1.15 -7.59 -13.12
CA GLN A 77 2.57 -7.38 -13.43
C GLN A 77 3.43 -7.27 -12.17
N ARG A 78 2.95 -6.56 -11.13
CA ARG A 78 3.66 -6.45 -9.85
C ARG A 78 3.77 -7.81 -9.17
N ALA A 79 2.70 -8.60 -9.15
CA ALA A 79 2.72 -9.95 -8.61
C ALA A 79 3.75 -10.82 -9.36
N ILE A 80 3.70 -10.86 -10.69
CA ILE A 80 4.64 -11.63 -11.53
C ILE A 80 6.09 -11.18 -11.26
N LYS A 81 6.35 -9.88 -11.18
CA LYS A 81 7.68 -9.34 -10.86
C LYS A 81 8.17 -9.85 -9.51
N ASN A 82 7.32 -9.79 -8.49
CA ASN A 82 7.66 -10.27 -7.15
C ASN A 82 7.95 -11.78 -7.13
N TRP A 83 7.12 -12.58 -7.81
CA TRP A 83 7.35 -14.02 -7.95
C TRP A 83 8.68 -14.34 -8.64
N ARG A 84 9.01 -13.61 -9.71
CA ARG A 84 10.31 -13.75 -10.39
C ARG A 84 11.47 -13.41 -9.45
N CYS A 85 11.35 -12.36 -8.63
CA CYS A 85 12.36 -12.03 -7.63
C CYS A 85 12.52 -13.15 -6.59
N LEU A 86 11.41 -13.71 -6.11
CA LEU A 86 11.41 -14.81 -5.13
C LEU A 86 12.11 -16.05 -5.68
N VAL A 87 11.74 -16.51 -6.88
CA VAL A 87 12.34 -17.69 -7.51
C VAL A 87 13.83 -17.47 -7.78
N LYS A 88 14.22 -16.29 -8.29
CA LYS A 88 15.64 -15.93 -8.47
C LYS A 88 16.40 -15.92 -7.14
N GLY A 89 15.77 -15.40 -6.08
CA GLY A 89 16.30 -15.44 -4.72
C GLY A 89 16.57 -16.87 -4.26
N LEU A 90 15.60 -17.77 -4.39
CA LEU A 90 15.75 -19.19 -4.03
C LEU A 90 16.87 -19.88 -4.80
N ILE A 91 16.98 -19.66 -6.12
CA ILE A 91 18.07 -20.22 -6.94
C ILE A 91 19.43 -19.67 -6.47
N THR A 92 19.50 -18.39 -6.14
CA THR A 92 20.73 -17.73 -5.67
C THR A 92 21.14 -18.28 -4.31
N LEU A 93 20.20 -18.40 -3.37
CA LEU A 93 20.43 -19.02 -2.06
C LEU A 93 20.94 -20.46 -2.19
N LYS A 94 20.35 -21.28 -3.07
CA LYS A 94 20.85 -22.63 -3.36
C LYS A 94 22.29 -22.61 -3.88
N LYS A 95 22.62 -21.71 -4.81
CA LYS A 95 23.99 -21.58 -5.36
C LYS A 95 25.01 -21.13 -4.30
N VAL A 96 24.64 -20.16 -3.46
CA VAL A 96 25.48 -19.68 -2.36
C VAL A 96 25.71 -20.80 -1.35
N ARG A 97 24.65 -21.50 -0.93
CA ARG A 97 24.74 -22.66 -0.03
C ARG A 97 25.66 -23.73 -0.63
N ALA A 98 25.52 -24.11 -1.90
CA ALA A 98 26.40 -25.09 -2.53
C ALA A 98 27.88 -24.68 -2.56
N ARG A 99 28.19 -23.38 -2.67
CA ARG A 99 29.57 -22.88 -2.73
C ARG A 99 30.21 -22.64 -1.36
N PHE A 100 29.41 -22.26 -0.36
CA PHE A 100 29.92 -21.76 0.93
C PHE A 100 29.45 -22.56 2.17
N ALA A 101 28.40 -23.39 2.07
CA ALA A 101 27.86 -24.13 3.21
C ALA A 101 28.83 -25.17 3.82
N SER A 102 29.84 -25.59 3.07
CA SER A 102 30.89 -26.49 3.57
C SER A 102 31.84 -25.80 4.57
N ARG A 103 31.90 -24.46 4.59
CA ARG A 103 32.91 -23.70 5.36
C ARG A 103 32.35 -22.97 6.58
N ASP A 104 31.09 -22.53 6.54
CA ASP A 104 30.42 -21.82 7.66
C ASP A 104 29.14 -22.53 8.11
N ARG A 105 29.30 -23.54 8.97
CA ARG A 105 28.19 -24.38 9.49
C ARG A 105 27.26 -23.64 10.47
N ARG A 106 27.63 -22.45 10.95
CA ARG A 106 26.96 -21.76 12.08
C ARG A 106 25.70 -20.96 11.68
N LEU A 107 25.61 -20.46 10.44
CA LEU A 107 24.50 -19.59 10.03
C LEU A 107 23.27 -20.36 9.50
N LEU A 108 23.47 -21.61 9.07
CA LEU A 108 22.41 -22.42 8.44
C LEU A 108 21.46 -23.11 9.43
N HIS A 109 21.87 -23.22 10.70
CA HIS A 109 21.09 -23.90 11.74
C HIS A 109 19.85 -23.11 12.20
N VAL A 110 19.77 -21.81 11.86
CA VAL A 110 18.62 -20.95 12.18
C VAL A 110 17.51 -21.13 11.14
N ASP A 111 17.86 -21.19 9.85
CA ASP A 111 16.90 -21.37 8.75
C ASP A 111 16.31 -22.79 8.75
N GLU A 112 17.10 -23.82 9.03
CA GLU A 112 16.66 -25.22 9.07
C GLU A 112 15.69 -25.51 10.23
N LYS A 113 15.79 -24.76 11.34
CA LYS A 113 14.83 -24.83 12.45
C LYS A 113 13.49 -24.15 12.13
N LEU A 114 13.48 -23.15 11.25
CA LEU A 114 12.24 -22.52 10.78
C LEU A 114 11.46 -23.42 9.81
N GLU A 115 12.16 -24.26 9.04
CA GLU A 115 11.56 -25.23 8.12
C GLU A 115 11.06 -26.50 8.83
N ASN A 116 11.65 -26.89 9.96
CA ASN A 116 11.40 -28.16 10.66
C ASN A 116 10.59 -28.06 11.97
N ASN A 117 9.81 -27.01 12.18
CA ASN A 117 9.16 -26.76 13.47
C ASN A 117 7.96 -27.71 13.75
N GLU A 118 8.25 -28.98 14.03
CA GLU A 118 7.42 -29.87 14.85
C GLU A 118 7.84 -29.73 16.33
N LYS A 119 6.92 -29.18 17.13
CA LYS A 119 6.76 -29.27 18.60
C LYS A 119 7.99 -29.66 19.45
N THR A 120 8.46 -28.74 20.29
CA THR A 120 8.75 -29.06 21.70
C THR A 120 8.49 -27.86 22.63
N ASP A 121 7.62 -28.10 23.60
CA ASP A 121 7.35 -27.23 24.74
C ASP A 121 8.43 -27.38 25.84
N LYS A 122 8.61 -26.29 26.62
CA LYS A 122 8.97 -26.21 28.07
C LYS A 122 10.45 -26.25 28.53
N ASN A 123 10.88 -25.10 29.07
CA ASN A 123 11.44 -24.84 30.43
C ASN A 123 12.83 -24.13 30.51
N ALA A 124 12.83 -22.95 31.16
CA ALA A 124 13.72 -22.40 32.22
C ALA A 124 15.18 -22.90 32.34
N THR A 125 16.24 -22.16 32.73
CA THR A 125 16.52 -20.81 33.25
C THR A 125 18.06 -20.71 33.37
N GLU A 126 18.57 -19.47 33.51
CA GLU A 126 19.76 -19.09 34.30
C GLU A 126 21.20 -19.04 33.72
N THR A 127 21.88 -18.02 34.23
CA THR A 127 23.05 -17.24 33.81
C THR A 127 24.37 -17.81 34.34
N THR A 128 25.48 -17.70 33.59
CA THR A 128 26.82 -17.44 34.18
C THR A 128 27.70 -16.61 33.24
N ASN A 129 28.45 -15.69 33.85
CA ASN A 129 29.22 -14.63 33.22
C ASN A 129 30.51 -15.13 32.55
N GLY A 130 30.86 -14.55 31.39
CA GLY A 130 32.17 -14.71 30.75
C GLY A 130 32.33 -13.73 29.59
N ALA A 131 33.30 -12.83 29.70
CA ALA A 131 33.44 -11.62 28.89
C ALA A 131 33.64 -11.85 27.37
N GLY A 132 33.03 -10.96 26.59
CA GLY A 132 33.51 -10.55 25.26
C GLY A 132 32.88 -11.24 24.06
N THR A 133 31.73 -10.75 23.60
CA THR A 133 31.42 -10.41 22.19
C THR A 133 29.93 -10.06 22.02
N LEU A 134 29.65 -8.82 21.59
CA LEU A 134 28.47 -8.37 20.82
C LEU A 134 27.09 -8.86 21.28
N THR A 135 26.44 -8.12 22.18
CA THR A 135 25.00 -8.21 22.40
C THR A 135 24.27 -7.09 21.65
N TRP A 136 23.17 -7.41 20.97
CA TRP A 136 22.00 -6.54 21.00
C TRP A 136 21.06 -7.11 22.06
N PRO A 137 20.54 -6.29 23.01
CA PRO A 137 19.65 -6.79 24.05
C PRO A 137 18.30 -7.19 23.44
N PRO A 138 17.64 -8.25 23.95
CA PRO A 138 16.30 -8.60 23.53
C PRO A 138 15.33 -7.50 23.98
N THR A 139 14.51 -6.99 23.06
CA THR A 139 13.40 -6.10 23.42
C THR A 139 12.16 -6.93 23.73
N ASP A 140 11.89 -7.14 25.00
CA ASP A 140 10.59 -7.61 25.48
C ASP A 140 9.60 -6.44 25.43
N TYR A 141 8.65 -6.47 24.50
CA TYR A 141 7.53 -5.54 24.49
C TYR A 141 6.43 -6.06 25.41
N SER A 142 6.39 -5.58 26.66
CA SER A 142 5.21 -5.71 27.51
C SER A 142 4.21 -4.59 27.16
N LEU A 143 3.14 -4.96 26.47
CA LEU A 143 1.99 -4.05 26.30
C LEU A 143 1.27 -3.94 27.65
N PRO A 144 1.00 -2.73 28.17
CA PRO A 144 0.17 -2.59 29.36
C PRO A 144 -1.24 -3.07 29.06
N ASN A 145 -1.71 -4.03 29.87
CA ASN A 145 -3.05 -4.59 29.79
C ASN A 145 -4.05 -3.56 30.34
N ILE A 146 -4.76 -2.84 29.46
CA ILE A 146 -5.62 -1.70 29.84
C ILE A 146 -6.95 -2.15 30.48
N ASN A 147 -7.28 -3.45 30.49
CA ASN A 147 -8.53 -3.92 31.09
C ASN A 147 -8.29 -4.83 32.31
N SER A 148 -8.02 -4.22 33.45
CA SER A 148 -8.37 -4.82 34.74
C SER A 148 -8.72 -3.75 35.77
N LYS A 149 -10.03 -3.68 36.09
CA LYS A 149 -10.69 -3.03 37.24
C LYS A 149 -10.95 -1.52 37.14
N LEU A 150 -12.15 -1.18 36.68
CA LEU A 150 -13.25 -0.68 37.52
C LEU A 150 -14.57 -1.22 36.96
#